data_AF-A0A1F4HQ09-F1
#
_entry.id   AF-A0A1F4HQ09-F1
#
_cell.length_a   1.000
_cell.length_b   1.000
_cell.length_c   1.000
_cell.angle_alpha   90.00
_cell.angle_beta   90.00
_cell.angle_gamma   90.00
#
_symmetry.space_group_name_H-M   'P 1'
#
loop_
_entity.id
_entity.type
_entity.pdbx_description
1 polymer ?
#
loop_
_entity_poly.entity_id
_entity_poly.type
_entity_poly.pdbx_seq_one_letter_code
_entity_poly.pdbx_strand_id
1 'polypeptide(L)' 'MSRQYIDCREFPSTMDCSLAMSADNDKELLEAAVQHAVAVHGHTDTPDLRKQLTSLFKPGTPPLTQAPAKTA' A
#
# COMPACT_ATOMS: atom_id res chain seq x y z
N MET A 1 10.21 -16.21 2.76
CA MET A 1 8.89 -15.56 2.90
C MET A 1 8.41 -15.23 1.51
N SER A 2 7.12 -15.39 1.23
CA SER A 2 6.55 -15.12 -0.08
C SER A 2 6.46 -13.62 -0.32
N ARG A 3 6.78 -13.16 -1.53
CA ARG A 3 6.61 -11.77 -1.97
C ARG A 3 5.24 -11.22 -1.57
N GLN A 4 5.20 -9.99 -1.09
CA GLN A 4 3.98 -9.28 -0.74
C GLN A 4 3.90 -7.94 -1.45
N TYR A 5 2.70 -7.42 -1.55
CA TYR A 5 2.45 -6.12 -2.15
C TYR A 5 1.35 -5.36 -1.41
N ILE A 6 1.43 -4.04 -1.55
CA ILE A 6 0.38 -3.09 -1.18
C ILE A 6 0.06 -2.25 -2.41
N ASP A 7 -1.23 -1.98 -2.61
CA ASP A 7 -1.71 -1.29 -3.79
C ASP A 7 -2.46 -0.03 -3.36
N CYS A 8 -1.88 1.14 -3.60
CA CYS A 8 -2.49 2.41 -3.22
C CYS A 8 -3.73 2.73 -4.07
N ARG A 9 -3.90 2.06 -5.22
CA ARG A 9 -5.03 2.25 -6.15
C ARG A 9 -6.33 1.68 -5.60
N GLU A 10 -6.25 0.78 -4.62
CA GLU A 10 -7.41 0.19 -3.97
C GLU A 10 -8.05 1.11 -2.93
N PHE A 11 -7.36 2.19 -2.55
CA PHE A 11 -7.88 3.19 -1.63
C PHE A 11 -8.37 4.38 -2.45
N PRO A 12 -9.68 4.70 -2.42
CA PRO A 12 -10.19 5.92 -3.01
C PRO A 12 -9.71 7.10 -2.16
N SER A 13 -8.46 7.49 -2.34
CA SER A 13 -7.87 8.67 -1.72
C SER A 13 -7.90 9.80 -2.74
N THR A 14 -8.03 11.03 -2.23
CA THR A 14 -8.07 12.30 -2.98
C THR A 14 -6.89 12.57 -3.91
N MET A 15 -5.85 11.72 -3.89
CA MET A 15 -4.60 11.90 -4.63
C MET A 15 -4.50 11.07 -5.92
N ASP A 16 -5.49 10.24 -6.27
CA ASP A 16 -5.47 9.36 -7.46
C ASP A 16 -4.12 8.62 -7.63
N CYS A 17 -3.63 8.04 -6.53
CA CYS A 17 -2.32 7.41 -6.51
C CYS A 17 -2.32 6.11 -7.33
N SER A 18 -1.52 6.08 -8.40
CA SER A 18 -1.32 4.92 -9.28
C SER A 18 -0.26 3.93 -8.79
N LEU A 19 0.31 4.16 -7.60
CA LEU A 19 1.44 3.40 -7.09
C LEU A 19 1.01 2.06 -6.51
N ALA A 20 1.72 1.00 -6.91
CA ALA A 20 1.69 -0.30 -6.25
C ALA A 20 3.12 -0.68 -5.87
N MET A 21 3.32 -1.09 -4.61
CA MET A 21 4.62 -1.42 -4.06
C MET A 21 4.65 -2.91 -3.71
N SER A 22 5.78 -3.58 -3.97
CA SER A 22 5.95 -4.99 -3.62
C SER A 22 7.38 -5.27 -3.15
N ALA A 23 7.53 -6.17 -2.18
CA ALA A 23 8.80 -6.57 -1.62
C ALA A 23 8.78 -8.03 -1.16
N ASP A 24 9.96 -8.62 -0.97
CA ASP A 24 10.12 -9.98 -0.47
C ASP A 24 10.12 -10.07 1.08
N ASN A 25 10.07 -8.90 1.74
CA ASN A 25 10.06 -8.75 3.20
C ASN A 25 8.96 -7.77 3.63
N ASP A 26 8.08 -8.19 4.55
CA ASP A 26 7.04 -7.34 5.15
C ASP A 26 7.58 -6.02 5.70
N LYS A 27 8.73 -6.06 6.38
CA LYS A 27 9.31 -4.87 7.01
C LYS A 27 9.76 -3.85 5.96
N GLU A 28 10.36 -4.32 4.87
CA GLU A 28 10.77 -3.47 3.75
C GLU A 28 9.56 -2.84 3.07
N LEU A 29 8.53 -3.64 2.83
CA LEU A 29 7.27 -3.17 2.26
C LEU A 29 6.59 -2.13 3.17
N LEU A 30 6.58 -2.37 4.48
CA LEU A 30 5.96 -1.49 5.46
C LEU A 30 6.66 -0.15 5.53
N GLU A 31 7.99 -0.14 5.62
CA GLU A 31 8.76 1.11 5.65
C GLU A 31 8.52 1.92 4.36
N ALA A 32 8.54 1.28 3.19
CA ALA A 32 8.24 1.95 1.91
C ALA A 32 6.81 2.52 1.88
N ALA A 33 5.83 1.74 2.32
CA ALA A 33 4.43 2.16 2.36
C ALA A 33 4.19 3.34 3.32
N VAL A 34 4.83 3.32 4.50
CA VAL A 34 4.77 4.41 5.48
C VAL A 34 5.41 5.67 4.91
N GLN A 35 6.60 5.57 4.31
CA GLN A 35 7.26 6.72 3.69
C GLN A 35 6.39 7.35 2.60
N HIS A 36 5.73 6.52 1.78
CA HIS A 36 4.77 7.01 0.77
C HIS A 36 3.55 7.69 1.41
N ALA A 37 2.94 7.06 2.43
CA ALA A 37 1.79 7.62 3.12
C ALA A 37 2.11 8.97 3.78
N VAL A 38 3.31 9.14 4.35
CA VAL A 38 3.71 10.40 4.99
C VAL A 38 4.08 11.45 3.95
N ALA A 39 4.93 11.12 2.99
CA ALA A 39 5.47 12.10 2.04
C ALA A 39 4.46 12.52 0.97
N VAL A 40 3.59 11.60 0.52
CA VAL A 40 2.63 11.85 -0.57
C VAL A 40 1.24 12.13 -0.03
N HIS A 41 0.75 11.34 0.93
CA HIS A 41 -0.60 11.51 1.49
C HIS A 41 -0.65 12.43 2.73
N GLY A 42 0.51 12.89 3.23
CA GLY A 42 0.56 13.76 4.42
C GLY A 42 0.09 13.06 5.70
N HIS A 43 -0.01 11.74 5.71
CA HIS A 43 -0.32 10.99 6.91
C HIS A 43 0.80 11.12 7.94
N THR A 44 0.49 10.95 9.22
CA THR A 44 1.51 10.93 10.26
C THR A 44 1.96 9.49 10.51
N ASP A 45 3.28 9.26 10.56
CA ASP A 45 3.82 7.95 10.94
C ASP A 45 3.39 7.63 12.37
N THR A 46 2.41 6.74 12.50
CA THR A 46 1.86 6.31 13.78
C THR A 46 1.80 4.79 13.81
N PRO A 47 1.84 4.17 15.01
CA PRO A 47 1.70 2.72 15.15
C PRO A 47 0.38 2.20 14.56
N ASP A 48 -0.66 3.03 14.60
CA ASP A 48 -1.97 2.71 14.04
C ASP A 48 -1.93 2.67 12.51
N LEU A 49 -1.36 3.71 11.87
CA LEU A 49 -1.12 3.72 10.42
C LEU A 49 -0.33 2.49 9.98
N ARG A 50 0.75 2.15 10.70
CA ARG A 50 1.57 0.97 10.40
C ARG A 50 0.74 -0.31 10.45
N LYS A 51 -0.08 -0.51 11.50
CA LYS A 51 -0.96 -1.67 11.60
C LYS A 51 -1.98 -1.73 10.47
N GLN A 52 -2.58 -0.59 10.12
CA GLN A 52 -3.50 -0.50 8.99
C GLN A 52 -2.80 -0.93 7.70
N LEU A 53 -1.65 -0.35 7.37
CA LEU A 53 -0.87 -0.70 6.16
C LEU A 53 -0.49 -2.18 6.12
N THR A 54 -0.09 -2.76 7.25
CA THR A 54 0.29 -4.18 7.31
C THR A 54 -0.92 -5.09 7.07
N SER A 55 -2.12 -4.69 7.53
CA SER A 55 -3.36 -5.42 7.27
C SER A 55 -3.79 -5.41 5.80
N LEU A 56 -3.18 -4.54 4.98
CA LEU A 56 -3.46 -4.41 3.55
C LEU A 56 -2.49 -5.21 2.68
N PHE A 57 -1.50 -5.86 3.28
CA PHE A 57 -0.54 -6.65 2.54
C PHE A 57 -1.21 -7.86 1.91
N LYS A 58 -0.96 -8.02 0.63
CA LYS A 58 -1.44 -9.15 -0.16
C LYS A 58 -0.27 -10.00 -0.63
N PRO A 59 -0.40 -11.33 -0.63
CA PRO A 59 0.63 -12.20 -1.15
C PRO A 59 0.72 -12.07 -2.67
N GLY A 60 1.95 -12.13 -3.20
CA GLY A 60 2.27 -12.16 -4.62
C GLY A 60 2.68 -10.80 -5.18
N THR A 61 2.22 -10.52 -6.40
CA THR A 61 2.49 -9.28 -7.13
C THR A 61 1.19 -8.55 -7.44
N PRO A 62 1.20 -7.21 -7.46
CA PRO A 62 0.03 -6.46 -7.85
C PRO A 62 -0.34 -6.80 -9.30
N PRO A 63 -1.65 -6.85 -9.63
CA PRO A 63 -2.09 -7.11 -10.99
C PRO A 63 -1.62 -5.99 -11.93
N LEU A 64 -1.19 -6.38 -13.13
CA LEU A 64 -0.72 -5.45 -14.18
C LEU A 64 -1.82 -4.49 -14.63
N THR A 65 -3.07 -4.92 -14.55
CA THR A 65 -4.26 -4.11 -14.75
C THR A 65 -4.90 -3.81 -13.41
N GLN A 66 -5.22 -2.54 -13.17
CA GLN A 66 -6.01 -2.16 -12.00
C GLN A 66 -7.37 -2.85 -12.12
N ALA A 67 -7.74 -3.66 -11.12
CA ALA A 67 -9.12 -4.14 -11.05
C ALA A 67 -10.04 -2.91 -11.04
N PRO A 68 -11.21 -2.94 -11.71
CA PRO A 68 -12.11 -1.80 -11.72
C PRO A 68 -12.32 -1.36 -10.27
N ALA A 69 -12.09 -0.07 -10.01
CA ALA A 69 -12.25 0.51 -8.69
C ALA A 69 -13.59 0.03 -8.14
N LYS A 70 -13.60 -0.54 -6.93
CA LYS A 70 -14.83 -0.97 -6.29
C LYS A 70 -15.67 0.29 -6.10
N THR A 71 -16.61 0.53 -7.00
CA THR A 71 -17.60 1.59 -6.88
C THR A 71 -18.36 1.31 -5.60
N ALA A 72 -18.15 2.16 -4.59
CA ALA A 72 -18.96 2.20 -3.39
C ALA A 72 -20.29 2.88 -3.70
#